data_AF-A0A3M1CSV7-F1
#
_entry.id   AF-A0A3M1CSV7-F1
#
_cell.length_a   1.000
_cell.length_b   1.000
_cell.length_c   1.000
_cell.angle_alpha   90.00
_cell.angle_beta   90.00
_cell.angle_gamma   90.00
#
_symmetry.space_group_name_H-M   'P 1'
#
loop_
_entity.id
_entity.type
_entity.pdbx_description
1 polymer ?
#
loop_
_entity_poly.entity_id
_entity_poly.type
_entity_poly.pdbx_seq_one_letter_code
_entity_poly.pdbx_strand_id
1 'polypeptide(L)'
;MTCHPKYYSYIGLVAPEDKKAVYMGYAFLYGVIGSLVGSNIGGEAYKAVLKPLMGSPDAGPALTAFWLVFGVLGVAAALLLVGYDRWFGTDTPATRARARTVMKAIYLALVILAPAMVGFVLWRHGSVAPKTWVQSAIMLAVGCGGLWTLGRADSGRLPVSRPPAQG
;
A
#
# COMPACT_ATOMS: atom_id res chain seq x y z
N MET A 1 -5.02 -11.99 4.76
CA MET A 1 -5.75 -10.78 5.18
C MET A 1 -6.68 -11.17 6.31
N THR A 2 -6.18 -11.19 7.54
CA THR A 2 -6.91 -11.57 8.76
C THR A 2 -6.74 -10.48 9.82
N CYS A 3 -6.78 -9.22 9.39
CA CYS A 3 -6.93 -8.14 10.36
C CYS A 3 -8.32 -8.30 10.98
N HIS A 4 -8.28 -8.68 12.25
CA HIS A 4 -9.35 -8.97 13.21
C HIS A 4 -10.69 -8.26 12.89
N PRO A 5 -11.88 -8.89 13.08
CA PRO A 5 -13.20 -8.29 12.82
C PRO A 5 -13.37 -6.84 13.27
N LYS A 6 -12.68 -6.47 14.36
CA LYS A 6 -12.50 -5.09 14.84
C LYS A 6 -12.10 -4.07 13.77
N TYR A 7 -11.28 -4.41 12.77
CA TYR A 7 -10.89 -3.49 11.70
C TYR A 7 -12.10 -3.07 10.85
N TYR A 8 -12.87 -4.03 10.34
CA TYR A 8 -14.06 -3.72 9.55
C TYR A 8 -15.15 -3.05 10.39
N SER A 9 -15.35 -3.49 11.63
CA SER A 9 -16.25 -2.82 12.56
C SER A 9 -15.81 -1.37 12.82
N TYR A 10 -14.51 -1.13 13.00
CA TYR A 10 -13.96 0.21 13.20
C TYR A 10 -14.18 1.12 11.99
N ILE A 11 -13.89 0.64 10.78
CA ILE A 11 -14.18 1.40 9.56
C ILE A 11 -15.68 1.72 9.46
N GLY A 12 -16.56 0.77 9.81
CA GLY A 12 -18.00 0.98 9.83
C GLY A 12 -18.49 2.03 10.85
N LEU A 13 -17.75 2.23 11.94
CA LEU A 13 -18.02 3.28 12.94
C LEU A 13 -17.54 4.66 12.49
N VAL A 14 -16.39 4.73 11.79
CA VAL A 14 -15.81 5.99 11.33
C VAL A 14 -16.46 6.50 10.04
N ALA A 15 -17.02 5.60 9.23
CA ALA A 15 -17.61 5.95 7.95
C ALA A 15 -18.92 6.76 8.11
N PRO A 16 -19.09 7.86 7.35
CA PRO A 16 -20.38 8.55 7.24
C PRO A 16 -21.49 7.60 6.80
N GLU A 17 -22.70 7.74 7.33
CA GLU A 17 -23.80 6.79 7.11
C GLU A 17 -24.14 6.58 5.64
N ASP A 18 -24.09 7.65 4.85
CA ASP A 18 -24.35 7.68 3.41
C ASP A 18 -23.22 7.09 2.56
N LYS A 19 -22.03 6.90 3.14
CA LYS A 19 -20.80 6.47 2.43
C LYS A 19 -20.17 5.21 2.98
N LYS A 20 -20.85 4.49 3.89
CA LYS A 20 -20.35 3.23 4.49
C LYS A 20 -19.84 2.25 3.44
N ALA A 21 -20.58 2.03 2.36
CA ALA A 21 -20.16 1.11 1.28
C ALA A 21 -18.84 1.52 0.61
N VAL A 22 -18.61 2.81 0.38
CA VAL A 22 -17.37 3.33 -0.24
C VAL A 22 -16.19 3.14 0.71
N TYR A 23 -16.36 3.46 1.99
CA TYR A 23 -15.32 3.28 3.01
C TYR A 23 -14.96 1.79 3.19
N MET A 24 -15.95 0.91 3.17
CA MET A 24 -15.73 -0.54 3.20
C MET A 24 -14.98 -1.05 1.96
N GLY A 25 -15.29 -0.52 0.78
CA GLY A 25 -14.54 -0.81 -0.45
C GLY A 25 -13.08 -0.38 -0.35
N TYR A 26 -12.83 0.85 0.12
CA TYR A 26 -11.46 1.36 0.33
C TYR A 26 -10.68 0.57 1.38
N ALA A 27 -11.37 0.00 2.38
CA ALA A 27 -10.75 -0.84 3.38
C ALA A 27 -10.08 -2.10 2.79
N PHE A 28 -10.35 -2.50 1.54
CA PHE A 28 -9.65 -3.60 0.85
C PHE A 28 -8.41 -3.17 0.08
N LEU A 29 -8.26 -1.88 -0.26
CA LEU A 29 -7.22 -1.42 -1.18
C LEU A 29 -5.79 -1.65 -0.66
N TYR A 30 -5.58 -1.59 0.66
CA TYR A 30 -4.25 -1.84 1.23
C TYR A 30 -3.74 -3.24 0.86
N GLY A 31 -4.65 -4.23 0.79
CA GLY A 31 -4.29 -5.59 0.43
C GLY A 31 -3.96 -5.73 -1.04
N VAL A 32 -4.71 -5.05 -1.90
CA VAL A 32 -4.43 -4.97 -3.34
C VAL A 32 -3.06 -4.36 -3.55
N ILE A 33 -2.80 -3.17 -3.01
CA ILE A 33 -1.52 -2.46 -3.16
C ILE A 33 -0.35 -3.29 -2.63
N GLY A 34 -0.49 -3.90 -1.45
CA GLY A 34 0.52 -4.79 -0.88
C GLY A 34 0.83 -5.98 -1.79
N SER A 35 -0.19 -6.57 -2.42
CA SER A 35 -0.01 -7.71 -3.33
C SER A 35 0.64 -7.35 -4.66
N LEU A 36 0.40 -6.15 -5.20
CA LEU A 36 0.96 -5.68 -6.47
C LEU A 36 2.49 -5.64 -6.42
N VAL A 37 3.03 -5.23 -5.26
CA VAL A 37 4.48 -5.09 -5.05
C VAL A 37 5.06 -6.34 -4.40
N GLY A 38 4.48 -6.78 -3.28
CA GLY A 38 5.02 -7.84 -2.43
C GLY A 38 5.13 -9.19 -3.14
N SER A 39 4.22 -9.51 -4.06
CA SER A 39 4.24 -10.79 -4.77
C SER A 39 5.41 -10.94 -5.73
N ASN A 40 5.86 -9.85 -6.36
CA ASN A 40 7.02 -9.89 -7.25
C ASN A 40 8.32 -9.89 -6.44
N ILE A 41 8.45 -8.96 -5.48
CA ILE A 41 9.65 -8.87 -4.65
C ILE A 41 9.86 -10.15 -3.83
N GLY A 42 8.81 -10.64 -3.17
CA GLY A 42 8.89 -11.86 -2.36
C GLY A 42 9.16 -13.10 -3.20
N GLY A 43 8.56 -13.20 -4.39
CA GLY A 43 8.82 -14.29 -5.32
C GLY A 43 10.26 -14.32 -5.83
N GLU A 44 10.82 -13.15 -6.15
CA GLU A 44 12.22 -13.04 -6.57
C GLU A 44 13.20 -13.30 -5.42
N ALA A 45 12.92 -12.79 -4.22
CA ALA A 45 13.70 -13.10 -3.02
C ALA A 45 13.69 -14.61 -2.72
N TYR A 46 12.53 -15.27 -2.84
CA TYR A 46 12.44 -16.72 -2.68
C TYR A 46 13.30 -17.48 -3.68
N LYS A 47 13.23 -17.12 -4.97
CA LYS A 47 14.04 -17.77 -6.03
C LYS A 47 15.53 -17.55 -5.83
N ALA A 48 15.93 -16.37 -5.38
CA ALA A 48 17.33 -16.02 -5.21
C ALA A 48 17.94 -16.65 -3.95
N VAL A 49 17.18 -16.74 -2.85
CA VAL A 49 17.70 -17.12 -1.53
C VAL A 49 17.35 -18.56 -1.16
N LEU A 50 16.08 -18.96 -1.29
CA LEU A 50 15.61 -20.24 -0.77
C LEU A 50 15.68 -21.37 -1.80
N LYS A 51 15.38 -21.09 -3.06
CA LYS A 51 15.40 -22.11 -4.12
C LYS A 51 16.76 -22.83 -4.26
N PRO A 52 17.92 -22.16 -4.17
CA PRO A 52 19.22 -22.85 -4.27
C PRO A 52 19.55 -23.72 -3.06
N LEU A 53 18.89 -23.50 -1.92
CA LEU A 53 19.15 -24.20 -0.66
C LEU A 53 18.22 -25.41 -0.46
N MET A 54 17.33 -25.69 -1.41
CA MET A 54 16.41 -26.81 -1.32
C MET A 54 17.16 -28.15 -1.28
N GLY A 55 16.94 -28.92 -0.22
CA GLY A 55 17.60 -30.22 0.00
C GLY A 55 19.00 -30.12 0.62
N SER A 56 19.49 -28.92 0.91
CA SER A 56 20.75 -28.73 1.65
C SER A 56 20.56 -28.97 3.15
N PRO A 57 21.43 -29.75 3.81
CA PRO A 57 21.38 -29.96 5.26
C PRO A 57 21.64 -28.68 6.07
N ASP A 58 22.30 -27.67 5.50
CA ASP A 58 22.69 -26.43 6.18
C ASP A 58 21.75 -25.23 5.90
N ALA A 59 20.54 -25.47 5.38
CA ALA A 59 19.60 -24.40 5.02
C ALA A 59 18.98 -23.65 6.22
N GLY A 60 19.11 -24.19 7.45
CA GLY A 60 18.44 -23.70 8.65
C GLY A 60 18.61 -22.20 8.91
N PRO A 61 19.85 -21.67 9.03
CA PRO A 61 20.09 -20.25 9.31
C PRO A 61 19.52 -19.31 8.24
N ALA A 62 19.66 -19.67 6.96
CA ALA A 62 19.15 -18.86 5.85
C ALA A 62 17.61 -18.83 5.84
N LEU A 63 16.96 -19.95 6.17
CA LEU A 63 15.51 -20.03 6.29
C LEU A 63 15.00 -19.14 7.43
N THR A 64 15.65 -19.20 8.60
CA THR A 64 15.34 -18.32 9.72
C THR A 64 15.49 -16.85 9.34
N ALA A 65 16.62 -16.47 8.73
CA ALA A 65 16.86 -15.10 8.28
C ALA A 65 15.79 -14.61 7.29
N PHE A 66 15.42 -15.45 6.30
CA PHE A 66 14.39 -15.13 5.32
C PHE A 66 13.04 -14.82 5.98
N TRP A 67 12.61 -15.65 6.94
CA TRP A 67 11.34 -15.44 7.64
C TRP A 67 11.39 -14.30 8.65
N LEU A 68 12.54 -14.06 9.29
CA LEU A 68 12.73 -12.93 10.19
C LEU A 68 12.53 -11.58 9.50
N VAL A 69 12.81 -11.47 8.19
CA VAL A 69 12.49 -10.26 7.42
C VAL A 69 11.00 -9.93 7.52
N PHE A 70 10.10 -10.91 7.42
CA PHE A 70 8.66 -10.67 7.56
C PHE A 70 8.27 -10.29 9.00
N GLY A 71 8.94 -10.87 10.00
CA GLY A 71 8.77 -10.47 11.40
C GLY A 71 9.16 -9.01 11.64
N VAL A 72 10.33 -8.59 11.15
CA VAL A 72 10.83 -7.21 11.23
C VAL A 72 9.90 -6.26 10.48
N LEU A 73 9.44 -6.63 9.28
CA LEU A 73 8.45 -5.85 8.54
C LEU A 73 7.13 -5.69 9.31
N GLY A 74 6.69 -6.72 10.03
CA GLY A 74 5.51 -6.66 10.89
C GLY A 74 5.69 -5.67 12.05
N VAL A 75 6.83 -5.72 12.74
CA VAL A 75 7.16 -4.77 13.81
C VAL A 75 7.26 -3.34 13.25
N ALA A 76 7.93 -3.16 12.11
CA ALA A 76 8.04 -1.87 11.45
C ALA A 76 6.66 -1.32 11.07
N ALA A 77 5.76 -2.15 10.53
CA ALA A 77 4.39 -1.75 10.21
C ALA A 77 3.59 -1.32 11.46
N ALA A 78 3.75 -2.04 12.58
CA ALA A 78 3.13 -1.65 13.85
C ALA A 78 3.64 -0.30 14.36
N LEU A 79 4.96 -0.06 14.31
CA LEU A 79 5.56 1.21 14.69
C LEU A 79 5.10 2.36 13.78
N LEU A 80 5.00 2.12 12.47
CA LEU A 80 4.46 3.10 11.52
C LEU A 80 3.00 3.44 11.82
N LEU A 81 2.19 2.46 12.23
CA LEU A 81 0.80 2.70 12.62
C LEU A 81 0.70 3.56 13.90
N VAL A 82 1.56 3.31 14.89
CA VAL A 82 1.67 4.16 16.08
C VAL A 82 2.13 5.58 15.72
N GLY A 83 3.08 5.72 14.81
CA GLY A 83 3.51 7.03 14.30
C GLY A 83 2.39 7.75 13.55
N TYR A 84 1.62 7.03 12.74
CA TYR A 84 0.46 7.55 12.03
C TYR A 84 -0.58 8.12 12.99
N ASP A 85 -0.96 7.38 14.03
CA ASP A 85 -1.91 7.84 15.06
C ASP A 85 -1.44 9.15 15.70
N ARG A 86 -0.16 9.24 16.06
CA ARG A 86 0.42 10.45 16.66
C ARG A 86 0.44 11.67 15.74
N TRP A 87 0.54 11.47 14.43
CA TRP A 87 0.62 12.59 13.47
C TRP A 87 -0.71 12.95 12.81
N PHE A 88 -1.65 12.00 12.75
CA PHE A 88 -2.89 12.12 11.99
C PHE A 88 -4.16 11.83 12.79
N GLY A 89 -4.06 11.46 14.07
CA GLY A 89 -5.20 11.09 14.91
C GLY A 89 -6.18 12.25 15.18
N THR A 90 -5.74 13.50 15.07
CA THR A 90 -6.60 14.68 15.24
C THR A 90 -6.86 15.39 13.91
N ASP A 91 -8.14 15.60 13.59
CA ASP A 91 -8.53 16.32 12.37
C ASP A 91 -8.34 17.83 12.53
N THR A 92 -7.19 18.33 12.07
CA THR A 92 -6.87 19.76 12.02
C THR A 92 -6.61 20.19 10.57
N PRO A 93 -6.75 21.49 10.23
CA PRO A 93 -6.40 21.98 8.90
C PRO A 93 -4.97 21.63 8.48
N ALA A 94 -4.02 21.67 9.42
CA ALA A 94 -2.62 21.30 9.20
C ALA A 94 -2.46 19.79 8.92
N THR A 95 -3.15 18.95 9.69
CA THR A 95 -3.19 17.49 9.47
C THR A 95 -3.73 17.13 8.09
N ARG A 96 -4.82 17.77 7.65
CA ARG A 96 -5.42 17.56 6.33
C ARG A 96 -4.49 17.98 5.19
N ALA A 97 -3.75 19.09 5.36
CA ALA A 97 -2.75 19.51 4.38
C ALA A 97 -1.61 18.50 4.29
N ARG A 98 -1.07 18.06 5.43
CA ARG A 98 -0.03 17.02 5.49
C ARG A 98 -0.50 15.70 4.88
N ALA A 99 -1.72 15.28 5.18
CA ALA A 99 -2.31 14.04 4.65
C ALA A 99 -2.39 14.10 3.12
N ARG A 100 -2.80 15.24 2.54
CA ARG A 100 -2.78 15.43 1.09
C ARG A 100 -1.37 15.31 0.51
N THR A 101 -0.37 15.90 1.14
CA THR A 101 1.03 15.78 0.70
C THR A 101 1.50 14.32 0.74
N VAL A 102 1.19 13.59 1.81
CA VAL A 102 1.50 12.16 1.93
C VAL A 102 0.80 11.35 0.84
N MET A 103 -0.49 11.60 0.57
CA MET A 103 -1.22 10.91 -0.49
C MET A 103 -0.64 11.20 -1.87
N LYS A 104 -0.24 12.45 -2.17
CA LYS A 104 0.49 12.78 -3.40
C LYS A 104 1.79 11.99 -3.52
N ALA A 105 2.55 11.88 -2.43
CA ALA A 105 3.78 11.11 -2.41
C ALA A 105 3.53 9.61 -2.65
N ILE A 106 2.50 9.03 -2.04
CA ILE A 106 2.10 7.62 -2.27
C ILE A 106 1.72 7.39 -3.72
N TYR A 107 0.86 8.23 -4.29
CA TYR A 107 0.45 8.06 -5.69
C TYR A 107 1.61 8.26 -6.66
N LEU A 108 2.51 9.21 -6.40
CA LEU A 108 3.73 9.37 -7.18
C LEU A 108 4.64 8.14 -7.05
N ALA A 109 4.78 7.58 -5.85
CA ALA A 109 5.55 6.36 -5.63
C ALA A 109 4.96 5.18 -6.42
N LEU A 110 3.63 5.04 -6.51
CA LEU A 110 3.00 4.01 -7.34
C LEU A 110 3.32 4.20 -8.84
N VAL A 111 3.30 5.45 -9.32
CA VAL A 111 3.63 5.78 -10.71
C VAL A 111 5.10 5.47 -11.03
N ILE A 112 6.02 5.73 -10.09
CA ILE A 112 7.46 5.44 -10.26
C ILE A 112 7.75 3.95 -10.11
N LEU A 113 7.10 3.28 -9.16
CA LEU A 113 7.36 1.89 -8.84
C LEU A 113 6.88 0.95 -9.96
N ALA A 114 5.84 1.33 -10.70
CA ALA A 114 5.36 0.54 -11.83
C ALA A 114 6.43 0.29 -12.92
N PRO A 115 7.04 1.31 -13.57
CA PRO A 115 8.12 1.10 -14.52
C PRO A 115 9.39 0.56 -13.86
N ALA A 116 9.69 0.94 -12.62
CA ALA A 116 10.84 0.39 -11.90
C ALA A 116 10.74 -1.12 -11.69
N MET A 117 9.54 -1.63 -11.38
CA MET A 117 9.29 -3.06 -11.21
C MET A 117 9.46 -3.81 -12.53
N VAL A 118 8.92 -3.28 -13.63
CA VAL A 118 9.12 -3.86 -14.96
C VAL A 118 10.60 -3.89 -15.33
N GLY A 119 11.30 -2.77 -15.15
CA GLY A 119 12.74 -2.66 -15.40
C GLY A 119 13.56 -3.64 -14.56
N PHE A 120 13.23 -3.80 -13.28
CA PHE A 120 13.88 -4.76 -12.39
C PHE A 120 13.70 -6.21 -12.87
N VAL A 121 12.48 -6.59 -13.24
CA VAL A 121 12.19 -7.95 -13.72
C VAL A 121 12.84 -8.20 -15.09
N LEU A 122 12.81 -7.22 -16.00
CA LEU A 122 13.52 -7.28 -17.28
C LEU A 122 15.02 -7.48 -17.08
N TRP A 123 15.63 -6.70 -16.19
CA TRP A 123 17.05 -6.80 -15.92
C TRP A 123 17.47 -8.16 -15.35
N ARG A 124 16.61 -8.79 -14.53
CA ARG A 124 16.88 -10.09 -13.91
C ARG A 124 16.63 -11.29 -14.82
N HIS A 125 15.61 -11.25 -15.68
CA HIS A 125 15.13 -12.43 -16.43
C HIS A 125 15.08 -12.26 -17.95
N GLY A 126 15.36 -11.07 -18.49
CA GLY A 126 15.27 -10.75 -19.92
C GLY A 126 13.85 -10.74 -20.49
N SER A 127 12.85 -11.20 -19.73
CA SER A 127 11.44 -11.21 -20.11
C SER A 127 10.54 -10.89 -18.92
N VAL A 128 9.37 -10.31 -19.18
CA VAL A 128 8.41 -9.91 -18.15
C VAL A 128 7.17 -10.77 -18.26
N ALA A 129 6.82 -11.45 -17.17
CA ALA A 129 5.62 -12.24 -17.11
C ALA A 129 4.36 -11.36 -17.30
N PRO A 130 3.29 -11.85 -17.95
CA PRO A 130 2.05 -11.09 -18.15
C PRO A 130 1.46 -10.52 -16.85
N LYS A 131 1.58 -11.26 -15.73
CA LYS A 131 1.13 -10.77 -14.42
C LYS A 131 1.80 -9.46 -14.00
N THR A 132 3.09 -9.29 -14.29
CA THR A 132 3.87 -8.12 -13.89
C THR A 132 3.47 -6.90 -14.72
N TRP A 133 3.12 -7.10 -16.00
CA TRP A 133 2.51 -6.05 -16.82
C TRP A 133 1.17 -5.61 -16.27
N VAL A 134 0.27 -6.56 -15.95
CA VAL A 134 -1.04 -6.25 -15.36
C VAL A 134 -0.88 -5.50 -14.04
N GLN A 135 0.01 -5.94 -13.15
CA GLN A 135 0.24 -5.29 -11.87
C GLN A 135 0.78 -3.86 -12.05
N SER A 136 1.71 -3.66 -12.98
CA SER A 136 2.26 -2.33 -13.29
C SER A 136 1.21 -1.40 -13.88
N ALA A 137 0.35 -1.92 -14.77
CA ALA A 137 -0.75 -1.16 -15.35
C ALA A 137 -1.76 -0.72 -14.27
N ILE A 138 -2.10 -1.60 -13.33
CA ILE A 138 -2.98 -1.25 -12.19
C ILE A 138 -2.33 -0.17 -11.34
N MET A 139 -1.04 -0.30 -11.02
CA MET A 139 -0.32 0.70 -10.23
C MET A 139 -0.28 2.07 -10.91
N LEU A 140 -0.04 2.11 -12.23
CA LEU A 140 -0.11 3.34 -13.02
C LEU A 140 -1.51 3.93 -13.02
N ALA A 141 -2.55 3.12 -13.24
CA ALA A 141 -3.93 3.58 -13.25
C ALA A 141 -4.33 4.19 -11.89
N VAL A 142 -4.02 3.50 -10.78
CA VAL A 142 -4.30 3.98 -9.43
C VAL A 142 -3.47 5.22 -9.09
N GLY A 143 -2.17 5.23 -9.41
CA GLY A 143 -1.28 6.35 -9.14
C GLY A 143 -1.67 7.61 -9.93
N CYS A 144 -1.82 7.50 -11.25
CA CYS A 144 -2.24 8.61 -12.10
C CYS A 144 -3.65 9.10 -11.75
N GLY A 145 -4.60 8.19 -11.53
CA GLY A 145 -5.96 8.52 -11.11
C GLY A 145 -6.01 9.25 -9.76
N GLY A 146 -5.20 8.79 -8.79
CA GLY A 146 -5.05 9.45 -7.48
C GLY A 146 -4.48 10.86 -7.60
N LEU A 147 -3.42 11.06 -8.38
CA LEU A 147 -2.84 12.39 -8.62
C LEU A 147 -3.82 13.33 -9.34
N TRP A 148 -4.54 12.81 -10.33
CA TRP A 148 -5.53 13.58 -11.09
C TRP A 148 -6.70 14.05 -10.21
N THR A 149 -7.24 13.17 -9.37
CA THR A 149 -8.33 13.52 -8.45
C THR A 149 -7.89 14.56 -7.41
N LEU A 150 -6.70 14.41 -6.82
CA LEU A 150 -6.12 15.40 -5.90
C LEU A 150 -5.89 16.76 -6.57
N GLY A 151 -5.36 16.78 -7.79
CA GLY A 151 -5.14 18.02 -8.54
C GLY A 151 -6.43 18.78 -8.84
N ARG A 152 -7.54 18.07 -9.12
CA ARG A 152 -8.86 18.68 -9.32
C ARG A 152 -9.43 19.26 -8.03
N ALA A 153 -9.24 18.58 -6.90
CA ALA A 153 -9.66 19.06 -5.59
C ALA A 153 -8.92 20.34 -5.20
N ASP A 154 -7.61 20.40 -5.43
CA ASP A 154 -6.79 21.60 -5.16
C ASP A 154 -7.14 22.77 -6.08
N SER A 155 -7.59 22.48 -7.31
CA SER A 155 -8.05 23.50 -8.27
C SER A 155 -9.47 24.02 -8.01
N GLY A 156 -10.12 23.62 -6.90
CA GLY A 156 -11.49 24.03 -6.55
C GLY A 156 -12.58 23.46 -7.47
N ARG A 157 -12.27 22.47 -8.31
CA ARG A 157 -13.21 21.88 -9.28
C ARG A 157 -14.07 20.76 -8.69
N LEU A 158 -13.93 20.47 -7.41
CA LEU A 158 -14.77 19.55 -6.64
C LEU A 158 -15.24 20.28 -5.37
N PRO A 159 -16.56 20.25 -5.06
CA PRO A 159 -17.05 20.79 -3.80
C PRO A 159 -16.45 19.98 -2.65
N VAL A 160 -15.59 20.61 -1.85
CA VAL A 160 -15.14 20.03 -0.58
C VAL A 160 -16.35 20.03 0.34
N SER A 161 -16.93 18.85 0.59
CA SER A 161 -18.00 18.72 1.58
C SER A 161 -17.41 19.12 2.93
N ARG A 162 -17.75 20.32 3.40
CA ARG A 162 -17.45 20.73 4.78
C ARG A 162 -18.23 19.79 5.69
N PRO A 163 -17.61 19.21 6.73
CA PRO A 163 -18.39 18.51 7.75
C PRO A 163 -19.43 19.48 8.32
N PRO A 164 -20.64 19.01 8.66
CA PRO A 164 -21.64 19.84 9.31
C PRO A 164 -21.02 20.45 10.57
N ALA A 165 -21.27 21.74 10.78
CA ALA A 165 -20.89 22.42 12.01
C ALA A 165 -21.54 21.64 13.16
N GLN A 166 -20.70 21.03 14.01
CA GLN A 166 -21.17 20.45 15.26
C GLN A 166 -21.62 21.63 16.12
N GLY A 167 -22.93 21.81 16.23
CA GLY A 167 -23.58 22.67 17.21
C GLY A 167 -23.90 21.88 18.48
#